data_AF-A0A497JNE9-F1
#
_entry.id   AF-A0A497JNE9-F1
#
_cell.length_a   1.000
_cell.length_b   1.000
_cell.length_c   1.000
_cell.angle_alpha   90.00
_cell.angle_beta   90.00
_cell.angle_gamma   90.00
#
_symmetry.space_group_name_H-M   'P 1'
#
loop_
_entity.id
_entity.type
_entity.pdbx_description
1 polymer ?
#
loop_
_entity_poly.entity_id
_entity_poly.type
_entity_poly.pdbx_seq_one_letter_code
_entity_poly.pdbx_strand_id
1 'polypeptide(L)'
;EKARRTAENFHLQPEFVELVLREADKIFGGVEKALLTLKNGNFHVNSGIDNKNAPEGHVVLLPENPHKKAEEIRRKIESSTGKRIGVIIVDSGVHPLRMGTRGFAIGVSGFKPLKDYRNSKDLFQKQIYVTRHAIADDLASAAHFLMGEADEQIPAVLIKNAGVELTDEDCSGEMRISSKDCVFTSAFNLEEAKFL
;
A
#
# COMPACT_ATOMS: atom_id res chain seq x y z
N GLU A 1 -26.99 -10.49 3.05
CA GLU A 1 -27.33 -10.46 4.50
C GLU A 1 -26.15 -10.04 5.35
N LYS A 2 -25.00 -10.73 5.26
CA LYS A 2 -23.74 -10.35 5.93
C LYS A 2 -23.34 -8.88 5.76
N ALA A 3 -23.35 -8.36 4.51
CA ALA A 3 -23.02 -6.97 4.24
C ALA A 3 -23.90 -5.96 5.01
N ARG A 4 -25.21 -6.22 5.12
CA ARG A 4 -26.14 -5.35 5.87
C ARG A 4 -25.82 -5.34 7.36
N ARG A 5 -25.59 -6.50 7.95
CA ARG A 5 -25.24 -6.62 9.38
C ARG A 5 -23.90 -5.93 9.70
N THR A 6 -22.89 -6.12 8.85
CA THR A 6 -21.60 -5.43 9.01
C THR A 6 -21.77 -3.92 8.80
N ALA A 7 -22.55 -3.49 7.81
CA ALA A 7 -22.86 -2.08 7.58
C ALA A 7 -23.53 -1.42 8.80
N GLU A 8 -24.49 -2.09 9.42
CA GLU A 8 -25.13 -1.63 10.68
C GLU A 8 -24.11 -1.51 11.82
N ASN A 9 -23.28 -2.54 12.03
CA ASN A 9 -22.30 -2.55 13.13
C ASN A 9 -21.23 -1.44 13.02
N PHE A 10 -20.83 -1.08 11.81
CA PHE A 10 -19.74 -0.13 11.56
C PHE A 10 -20.22 1.20 10.94
N HIS A 11 -21.53 1.43 10.85
CA HIS A 11 -22.11 2.66 10.27
C HIS A 11 -21.63 2.96 8.83
N LEU A 12 -21.60 1.92 7.99
CA LEU A 12 -21.26 1.99 6.57
C LEU A 12 -22.49 1.74 5.70
N GLN A 13 -22.38 2.01 4.39
CA GLN A 13 -23.44 1.66 3.44
C GLN A 13 -23.38 0.15 3.08
N PRO A 14 -24.51 -0.58 3.05
CA PRO A 14 -24.53 -2.01 2.72
C PRO A 14 -23.87 -2.36 1.38
N GLU A 15 -24.06 -1.52 0.37
CA GLU A 15 -23.51 -1.72 -0.98
C GLU A 15 -21.99 -1.54 -0.97
N PHE A 16 -21.49 -0.56 -0.22
CA PHE A 16 -20.05 -0.35 -0.02
C PHE A 16 -19.42 -1.53 0.72
N VAL A 17 -20.08 -2.01 1.79
CA VAL A 17 -19.60 -3.17 2.54
C VAL A 17 -19.61 -4.43 1.68
N GLU A 18 -20.61 -4.63 0.82
CA GLU A 18 -20.62 -5.74 -0.14
C GLU A 18 -19.38 -5.73 -1.04
N LEU A 19 -18.92 -4.56 -1.50
CA LEU A 19 -17.67 -4.44 -2.25
C LEU A 19 -16.45 -4.77 -1.40
N VAL A 20 -16.37 -4.27 -0.15
CA VAL A 20 -15.30 -4.62 0.78
C VAL A 20 -15.24 -6.14 1.02
N LEU A 21 -16.40 -6.80 1.19
CA LEU A 21 -16.47 -8.26 1.36
C LEU A 21 -15.97 -9.03 0.14
N ARG A 22 -16.18 -8.50 -1.07
CA ARG A 22 -15.72 -9.13 -2.33
C ARG A 22 -14.24 -8.91 -2.56
N GLU A 23 -13.74 -7.74 -2.21
CA GLU A 23 -12.35 -7.38 -2.45
C GLU A 23 -11.40 -7.87 -1.36
N ALA A 24 -11.81 -7.94 -0.10
CA ALA A 24 -10.94 -8.35 1.00
C ALA A 24 -10.51 -9.82 0.90
N ASP A 25 -9.21 -10.07 1.10
CA ASP A 25 -8.70 -11.43 1.37
C ASP A 25 -9.08 -11.86 2.79
N LYS A 26 -9.06 -10.91 3.73
CA LYS A 26 -9.47 -11.11 5.13
C LYS A 26 -10.00 -9.80 5.73
N ILE A 27 -10.94 -9.91 6.68
CA ILE A 27 -11.46 -8.79 7.46
C ILE A 27 -11.23 -9.09 8.93
N PHE A 28 -10.62 -8.14 9.65
CA PHE A 28 -10.22 -8.32 11.05
C PHE A 28 -11.17 -7.64 12.05
N GLY A 29 -12.10 -6.82 11.57
CA GLY A 29 -12.95 -5.96 12.38
C GLY A 29 -12.80 -4.52 11.94
N GLY A 30 -13.11 -3.57 12.83
CA GLY A 30 -13.09 -2.16 12.47
C GLY A 30 -13.47 -1.23 13.59
N VAL A 31 -13.65 0.03 13.22
CA VAL A 31 -14.22 1.11 14.03
C VAL A 31 -15.34 1.76 13.22
N GLU A 32 -16.00 2.77 13.79
CA GLU A 32 -17.02 3.52 13.06
C GLU A 32 -16.46 4.01 11.71
N LYS A 33 -17.16 3.69 10.62
CA LYS A 33 -16.86 4.02 9.22
C LYS A 33 -15.58 3.40 8.62
N ALA A 34 -14.96 2.43 9.29
CA ALA A 34 -13.72 1.82 8.79
C ALA A 34 -13.58 0.35 9.19
N LEU A 35 -13.32 -0.51 8.21
CA LEU A 35 -12.96 -1.91 8.40
C LEU A 35 -11.46 -2.10 8.17
N LEU A 36 -10.78 -2.80 9.07
CA LEU A 36 -9.42 -3.27 8.84
C LEU A 36 -9.47 -4.55 8.02
N THR A 37 -8.81 -4.53 6.86
CA THR A 37 -8.81 -5.62 5.88
C THR A 37 -7.40 -5.99 5.46
N LEU A 38 -7.22 -7.23 5.01
CA LEU A 38 -6.06 -7.68 4.25
C LEU A 38 -6.45 -7.69 2.77
N LYS A 39 -5.61 -7.09 1.91
CA LYS A 39 -5.73 -7.17 0.46
C LYS A 39 -4.34 -7.23 -0.14
N ASN A 40 -4.07 -8.21 -1.02
CA ASN A 40 -2.80 -8.35 -1.73
C ASN A 40 -1.57 -8.42 -0.80
N GLY A 41 -1.75 -8.93 0.42
CA GLY A 41 -0.70 -9.03 1.44
C GLY A 41 -0.47 -7.75 2.28
N ASN A 42 -1.26 -6.69 2.07
CA ASN A 42 -1.14 -5.43 2.81
C ASN A 42 -2.39 -5.17 3.67
N PHE A 43 -2.21 -4.45 4.77
CA PHE A 43 -3.34 -3.92 5.52
C PHE A 43 -3.91 -2.70 4.82
N HIS A 44 -5.23 -2.71 4.62
CA HIS A 44 -5.97 -1.58 4.08
C HIS A 44 -7.20 -1.30 4.94
N VAL A 45 -7.58 -0.03 5.00
CA VAL A 45 -8.94 0.34 5.42
C VAL A 45 -9.87 0.05 4.25
N ASN A 46 -10.98 -0.65 4.50
CA ASN A 46 -12.03 -0.95 3.52
C ASN A 46 -11.49 -1.54 2.20
N SER A 47 -10.50 -2.44 2.26
CA SER A 47 -9.85 -3.07 1.10
C SER A 47 -9.17 -2.10 0.12
N GLY A 48 -8.89 -0.87 0.54
CA GLY A 48 -8.37 0.19 -0.31
C GLY A 48 -9.40 0.73 -1.30
N ILE A 49 -10.69 0.46 -1.03
CA ILE A 49 -11.78 1.03 -1.83
C ILE A 49 -11.98 2.47 -1.39
N ASP A 50 -11.90 3.38 -2.36
CA ASP A 50 -12.11 4.81 -2.12
C ASP A 50 -13.43 5.30 -2.72
N ASN A 51 -14.17 6.09 -1.94
CA ASN A 51 -15.36 6.82 -2.38
C ASN A 51 -15.01 8.26 -2.79
N LYS A 52 -13.87 8.78 -2.35
CA LYS A 52 -13.40 10.13 -2.67
C LYS A 52 -12.92 10.16 -4.11
N ASN A 53 -13.05 11.33 -4.74
CA ASN A 53 -12.63 11.56 -6.12
C ASN A 53 -13.21 10.56 -7.14
N ALA A 54 -14.30 9.87 -6.76
CA ALA A 54 -15.11 9.02 -7.63
C ALA A 54 -16.41 9.77 -7.98
N PRO A 55 -16.95 9.57 -9.20
CA PRO A 55 -18.28 10.09 -9.54
C PRO A 55 -19.37 9.55 -8.60
N GLU A 56 -20.48 10.27 -8.48
CA GLU A 56 -21.62 9.80 -7.69
C GLU A 56 -22.07 8.40 -8.13
N GLY A 57 -22.37 7.55 -7.15
CA GLY A 57 -22.73 6.15 -7.38
C GLY A 57 -21.58 5.21 -7.76
N HIS A 58 -20.33 5.69 -7.73
CA HIS A 58 -19.13 4.91 -8.06
C HIS A 58 -18.12 4.89 -6.91
N VAL A 59 -17.25 3.90 -6.96
CA VAL A 59 -16.06 3.78 -6.10
C VAL A 59 -14.86 3.43 -6.94
N VAL A 60 -13.66 3.69 -6.42
CA VAL A 60 -12.40 3.27 -7.02
C VAL A 60 -11.89 2.03 -6.27
N LEU A 61 -11.69 0.94 -7.01
CA LEU A 61 -11.04 -0.26 -6.49
C LEU A 61 -9.53 -0.18 -6.71
N LEU A 62 -8.77 -0.88 -5.88
CA LEU A 62 -7.34 -1.07 -6.12
C LEU A 62 -7.11 -1.79 -7.47
N PRO A 63 -6.01 -1.50 -8.18
CA PRO A 63 -5.63 -2.28 -9.34
C PRO A 63 -5.47 -3.76 -8.98
N GLU A 64 -5.94 -4.66 -9.84
CA GLU A 64 -5.83 -6.11 -9.63
C GLU A 64 -4.37 -6.56 -9.43
N ASN A 65 -3.45 -5.96 -10.20
CA ASN A 65 -2.01 -6.15 -10.03
C ASN A 65 -1.28 -4.79 -10.16
N PRO A 66 -1.06 -4.08 -9.04
CA PRO A 66 -0.42 -2.76 -9.06
C PRO A 66 1.03 -2.81 -9.56
N HIS A 67 1.79 -3.87 -9.26
CA HIS A 67 3.17 -4.02 -9.77
C HIS A 67 3.20 -4.14 -11.29
N LYS A 68 2.30 -4.93 -11.88
CA LYS A 68 2.15 -5.01 -13.34
C LYS A 68 1.76 -3.67 -13.94
N LYS A 69 0.88 -2.90 -13.30
CA LYS A 69 0.57 -1.53 -13.77
C LYS A 69 1.76 -0.59 -13.67
N ALA A 70 2.57 -0.66 -12.60
CA ALA A 70 3.80 0.10 -12.50
C ALA A 70 4.76 -0.25 -13.65
N GLU A 71 4.88 -1.53 -13.99
CA GLU A 71 5.70 -2.01 -15.11
C GLU A 71 5.19 -1.52 -16.47
N GLU A 72 3.87 -1.59 -16.72
CA GLU A 72 3.26 -1.08 -17.94
C GLU A 72 3.51 0.43 -18.12
N ILE A 73 3.36 1.21 -17.03
CA ILE A 73 3.64 2.65 -17.03
C ILE A 73 5.13 2.89 -17.31
N ARG A 74 6.03 2.17 -16.63
CA ARG A 74 7.48 2.26 -16.82
C ARG A 74 7.85 2.04 -18.28
N ARG A 75 7.40 0.92 -18.87
CA ARG A 75 7.68 0.56 -20.27
C ARG A 75 7.16 1.60 -21.26
N LYS A 76 5.96 2.15 -21.02
CA LYS A 76 5.40 3.21 -21.88
C LYS A 76 6.25 4.47 -21.83
N ILE A 77 6.67 4.91 -20.64
CA ILE A 77 7.53 6.10 -20.50
C ILE A 77 8.91 5.84 -21.10
N GLU A 78 9.51 4.68 -20.85
CA GLU A 78 10.80 4.28 -21.44
C GLU A 78 10.74 4.26 -22.97
N SER A 79 9.72 3.64 -23.56
CA SER A 79 9.56 3.60 -25.02
C SER A 79 9.35 4.98 -25.64
N SER A 80 8.67 5.89 -24.92
CA SER A 80 8.36 7.24 -25.43
C SER A 80 9.51 8.23 -25.25
N THR A 81 10.41 8.00 -24.28
CA THR A 81 11.43 8.98 -23.87
C THR A 81 12.87 8.48 -23.98
N GLY A 82 13.08 7.16 -24.10
CA GLY A 82 14.38 6.51 -24.02
C GLY A 82 15.05 6.62 -22.63
N LYS A 83 14.32 7.04 -21.58
CA LYS A 83 14.87 7.21 -20.23
C LYS A 83 14.51 6.03 -19.34
N ARG A 84 15.51 5.37 -18.75
CA ARG A 84 15.34 4.33 -17.73
C ARG A 84 14.86 4.95 -16.42
N ILE A 85 13.73 4.47 -15.90
CA ILE A 85 13.09 5.03 -14.70
C ILE A 85 12.56 3.96 -13.75
N GLY A 86 12.39 4.35 -12.48
CA GLY A 86 11.54 3.63 -11.54
C GLY A 86 10.12 4.21 -11.54
N VAL A 87 9.13 3.37 -11.24
CA VAL A 87 7.72 3.76 -11.08
C VAL A 87 7.21 3.21 -9.75
N ILE A 88 6.46 4.05 -9.02
CA ILE A 88 5.76 3.70 -7.78
C ILE A 88 4.29 4.05 -7.98
N ILE A 89 3.38 3.12 -7.68
CA ILE A 89 1.96 3.40 -7.49
C ILE A 89 1.75 3.59 -5.99
N VAL A 90 1.18 4.73 -5.63
CA VAL A 90 0.98 5.17 -4.25
C VAL A 90 -0.51 5.10 -3.92
N ASP A 91 -0.81 4.65 -2.72
CA ASP A 91 -2.13 4.76 -2.10
C ASP A 91 -1.98 5.40 -0.72
N SER A 92 -3.06 6.02 -0.21
CA SER A 92 -3.05 6.61 1.12
C SER A 92 -3.49 5.60 2.18
N GLY A 93 -2.80 5.61 3.32
CA GLY A 93 -3.01 4.64 4.37
C GLY A 93 -2.84 5.24 5.76
N VAL A 94 -3.40 4.54 6.73
CA VAL A 94 -3.25 4.88 8.15
C VAL A 94 -2.08 4.12 8.77
N HIS A 95 -1.54 4.64 9.86
CA HIS A 95 -0.55 3.95 10.67
C HIS A 95 -1.09 3.71 12.08
N PRO A 96 -0.85 2.53 12.69
CA PRO A 96 -1.30 2.27 14.05
C PRO A 96 -0.92 3.39 15.03
N LEU A 97 -1.92 3.87 15.78
CA LEU A 97 -1.75 4.86 16.85
C LEU A 97 -1.13 6.20 16.41
N ARG A 98 -1.29 6.58 15.13
CA ARG A 98 -0.92 7.90 14.61
C ARG A 98 -2.13 8.54 13.92
N MET A 99 -2.31 9.84 14.17
CA MET A 99 -3.35 10.62 13.49
C MET A 99 -2.88 11.04 12.10
N GLY A 100 -3.78 10.96 11.12
CA GLY A 100 -3.52 11.32 9.74
C GLY A 100 -3.20 10.13 8.83
N THR A 101 -3.25 10.39 7.53
CA THR A 101 -2.90 9.47 6.46
C THR A 101 -1.51 9.76 5.90
N ARG A 102 -0.91 8.76 5.27
CA ARG A 102 0.36 8.88 4.55
C ARG A 102 0.36 7.99 3.33
N GLY A 103 1.12 8.37 2.31
CA GLY A 103 1.36 7.53 1.15
C GLY A 103 2.22 6.32 1.49
N PHE A 104 1.89 5.18 0.90
CA PHE A 104 2.73 4.00 0.88
C PHE A 104 2.67 3.36 -0.52
N ALA A 105 3.67 2.57 -0.86
CA ALA A 105 3.77 1.98 -2.18
C ALA A 105 2.90 0.70 -2.24
N ILE A 106 1.93 0.68 -3.15
CA ILE A 106 1.13 -0.52 -3.45
C ILE A 106 1.62 -1.29 -4.68
N GLY A 107 2.44 -0.64 -5.52
CA GLY A 107 3.07 -1.24 -6.69
C GLY A 107 4.37 -0.54 -7.06
N VAL A 108 5.35 -1.30 -7.54
CA VAL A 108 6.67 -0.79 -7.93
C VAL A 108 7.19 -1.49 -9.18
N SER A 109 8.03 -0.79 -9.96
CA SER A 109 8.78 -1.37 -11.08
C SER A 109 10.03 -0.55 -11.38
N GLY A 110 11.11 -1.18 -11.85
CA GLY A 110 12.30 -0.50 -12.37
C GLY A 110 13.37 -0.14 -11.34
N PHE A 111 13.19 -0.49 -10.07
CA PHE A 111 14.17 -0.24 -9.01
C PHE A 111 13.96 -1.19 -7.82
N LYS A 112 14.99 -1.37 -6.99
CA LYS A 112 14.89 -2.13 -5.74
C LYS A 112 14.08 -1.36 -4.69
N PRO A 113 12.93 -1.87 -4.24
CA PRO A 113 12.05 -1.15 -3.32
C PRO A 113 12.55 -1.19 -1.86
N LEU A 114 13.45 -2.13 -1.56
CA LEU A 114 14.09 -2.28 -0.27
C LEU A 114 15.61 -2.10 -0.40
N LYS A 115 16.21 -1.56 0.67
CA LYS A 115 17.66 -1.66 0.89
C LYS A 115 17.91 -2.57 2.08
N ASP A 116 18.54 -3.71 1.81
CA ASP A 116 18.87 -4.69 2.85
C ASP A 116 20.17 -4.29 3.56
N TYR A 117 20.06 -3.97 4.85
CA TYR A 117 21.22 -3.63 5.68
C TYR A 117 21.71 -4.82 6.50
N ARG A 118 21.06 -5.99 6.42
CA ARG A 118 21.51 -7.17 7.15
C ARG A 118 22.93 -7.55 6.73
N ASN A 119 23.74 -7.96 7.70
CA ASN A 119 25.18 -8.22 7.55
C ASN A 119 26.04 -6.99 7.25
N SER A 120 25.46 -5.80 7.11
CA SER A 120 26.23 -4.55 7.13
C SER A 120 26.63 -4.22 8.57
N LYS A 121 27.59 -3.30 8.70
CA LYS A 121 28.04 -2.77 9.99
C LYS A 121 27.54 -1.34 10.20
N ASP A 122 27.18 -1.01 11.43
CA ASP A 122 26.87 0.35 11.83
C ASP A 122 28.14 1.21 12.03
N LEU A 123 27.95 2.47 12.44
CA LEU A 123 29.02 3.43 12.76
C LEU A 123 30.03 2.91 13.80
N PHE A 124 29.63 1.97 14.66
CA PHE A 124 30.45 1.39 15.72
C PHE A 124 30.88 -0.05 15.41
N GLN A 125 30.85 -0.44 14.13
CA GLN A 125 31.23 -1.77 13.64
C GLN A 125 30.35 -2.92 14.15
N LYS A 126 29.17 -2.63 14.72
CA LYS A 126 28.21 -3.66 15.14
C LYS A 126 27.46 -4.18 13.93
N GLN A 127 27.25 -5.49 13.88
CA GLN A 127 26.52 -6.13 12.81
C GLN A 127 25.02 -5.82 12.91
N ILE A 128 24.42 -5.49 11.77
CA ILE A 128 22.98 -5.28 11.61
C ILE A 128 22.33 -6.63 11.26
N TYR A 129 21.32 -7.04 12.03
CA TYR A 129 20.70 -8.37 11.88
C TYR A 129 19.34 -8.35 11.18
N VAL A 130 18.53 -7.31 11.37
CA VAL A 130 17.11 -7.33 10.97
C VAL A 130 16.76 -6.25 9.95
N THR A 131 17.47 -5.12 9.96
CA THR A 131 17.05 -3.91 9.26
C THR A 131 17.00 -4.08 7.74
N ARG A 132 15.81 -3.86 7.18
CA ARG A 132 15.59 -3.57 5.76
C ARG A 132 14.87 -2.23 5.68
N HIS A 133 15.39 -1.35 4.85
CA HIS A 133 14.87 0.01 4.70
C HIS A 133 13.90 0.07 3.54
N ALA A 134 12.65 0.45 3.80
CA ALA A 134 11.57 0.54 2.83
C ALA A 134 11.66 1.80 1.96
N ILE A 135 12.62 1.81 1.03
CA ILE A 135 12.89 2.94 0.13
C ILE A 135 11.64 3.35 -0.66
N ALA A 136 10.88 2.38 -1.18
CA ALA A 136 9.66 2.66 -1.93
C ALA A 136 8.60 3.40 -1.10
N ASP A 137 8.42 3.03 0.17
CA ASP A 137 7.45 3.66 1.06
C ASP A 137 7.87 5.07 1.48
N ASP A 138 9.16 5.30 1.74
CA ASP A 138 9.67 6.64 2.04
C ASP A 138 9.45 7.60 0.86
N LEU A 139 9.74 7.14 -0.36
CA LEU A 139 9.51 7.91 -1.57
C LEU A 139 8.01 8.12 -1.83
N ALA A 140 7.19 7.09 -1.61
CA ALA A 140 5.73 7.18 -1.72
C ALA A 140 5.14 8.21 -0.74
N SER A 141 5.60 8.20 0.51
CA SER A 141 5.15 9.15 1.53
C SER A 141 5.56 10.59 1.19
N ALA A 142 6.76 10.79 0.62
CA ALA A 142 7.21 12.10 0.16
C ALA A 142 6.41 12.59 -1.06
N ALA A 143 6.11 11.70 -2.02
CA ALA A 143 5.28 12.03 -3.16
C ALA A 143 3.84 12.38 -2.73
N HIS A 144 3.27 11.58 -1.84
CA HIS A 144 1.92 11.79 -1.31
C HIS A 144 1.74 13.16 -0.64
N PHE A 145 2.74 13.63 0.10
CA PHE A 145 2.73 14.99 0.66
C PHE A 145 2.49 16.08 -0.41
N LEU A 146 3.02 15.91 -1.62
CA LEU A 146 2.81 16.82 -2.74
C LEU A 146 1.51 16.54 -3.51
N MET A 147 1.07 15.27 -3.57
CA MET A 147 -0.16 14.88 -4.27
C MET A 147 -1.41 15.45 -3.60
N GLY A 148 -1.40 15.55 -2.27
CA GLY A 148 -2.59 15.92 -1.50
C GLY A 148 -3.53 14.72 -1.31
N GLU A 149 -4.70 14.99 -0.74
CA GLU A 149 -5.70 13.97 -0.36
C GLU A 149 -7.09 14.24 -0.93
N ALA A 150 -7.30 15.41 -1.54
CA ALA A 150 -8.59 15.92 -1.95
C ALA A 150 -8.55 16.33 -3.43
N ASP A 151 -8.82 17.59 -3.73
CA ASP A 151 -9.03 18.12 -5.08
C ASP A 151 -7.79 18.81 -5.66
N GLU A 152 -6.60 18.58 -5.09
CA GLU A 152 -5.37 19.22 -5.54
C GLU A 152 -5.01 18.85 -6.99
N GLN A 153 -5.55 17.75 -7.51
CA GLN A 153 -5.38 17.29 -8.89
C GLN A 153 -3.91 17.06 -9.29
N ILE A 154 -3.11 16.55 -8.35
CA ILE A 154 -1.71 16.15 -8.58
C ILE A 154 -1.61 14.61 -8.51
N PRO A 155 -1.95 13.87 -9.59
CA PRO A 155 -1.95 12.40 -9.56
C PRO A 155 -0.56 11.79 -9.76
N ALA A 156 0.47 12.59 -10.03
CA ALA A 156 1.82 12.11 -10.31
C ALA A 156 2.89 13.10 -9.83
N VAL A 157 3.99 12.55 -9.30
CA VAL A 157 5.16 13.31 -8.82
C VAL A 157 6.42 12.70 -9.43
N LEU A 158 7.32 13.56 -9.95
CA LEU A 158 8.63 13.14 -10.46
C LEU A 158 9.70 13.37 -9.40
N ILE A 159 10.27 12.28 -8.89
CA ILE A 159 11.42 12.33 -7.98
C ILE A 159 12.71 12.17 -8.79
N LYS A 160 13.57 13.18 -8.75
CA LYS A 160 14.89 13.15 -9.40
C LYS A 160 15.99 12.90 -8.36
N ASN A 161 17.06 12.23 -8.78
CA ASN A 161 18.24 11.97 -7.95
C ASN A 161 17.89 11.22 -6.64
N ALA A 162 16.93 10.29 -6.69
CA ALA A 162 16.47 9.54 -5.52
C ALA A 162 17.51 8.58 -4.93
N GLY A 163 18.62 8.31 -5.64
CA GLY A 163 19.66 7.38 -5.18
C GLY A 163 19.21 5.91 -5.15
N VAL A 164 18.13 5.57 -5.86
CA VAL A 164 17.62 4.19 -5.95
C VAL A 164 18.47 3.34 -6.89
N GLU A 165 18.58 2.05 -6.58
CA GLU A 165 19.22 1.07 -7.46
C GLU A 165 18.22 0.65 -8.54
N LEU A 166 18.42 1.13 -9.78
CA LEU A 166 17.57 0.75 -10.91
C LEU A 166 17.84 -0.69 -11.36
N THR A 167 16.78 -1.48 -11.47
CA THR A 167 16.84 -2.90 -11.85
C THR A 167 15.68 -3.24 -12.79
N ASP A 168 15.90 -4.25 -13.63
CA ASP A 168 14.87 -4.82 -14.50
C ASP A 168 14.28 -6.12 -13.92
N GLU A 169 14.79 -6.55 -12.77
CA GLU A 169 14.28 -7.68 -12.00
C GLU A 169 12.87 -7.39 -11.45
N ASP A 170 12.07 -8.44 -11.30
CA ASP A 170 10.79 -8.35 -10.63
C ASP A 170 10.99 -8.34 -9.11
N CYS A 171 10.94 -7.14 -8.53
CA CYS A 171 11.04 -6.93 -7.09
C CYS A 171 9.68 -6.89 -6.38
N SER A 172 8.58 -7.27 -7.03
CA SER A 172 7.23 -7.16 -6.46
C SER A 172 7.04 -7.94 -5.15
N GLY A 173 7.72 -9.08 -5.02
CA GLY A 173 7.68 -9.90 -3.82
C GLY A 173 8.47 -9.35 -2.63
N GLU A 174 9.42 -8.44 -2.86
CA GLU A 174 10.34 -7.98 -1.81
C GLU A 174 9.65 -7.14 -0.74
N MET A 175 8.61 -6.40 -1.11
CA MET A 175 7.89 -5.52 -0.19
C MET A 175 6.94 -6.28 0.75
N ARG A 176 6.78 -7.59 0.55
CA ARG A 176 5.81 -8.38 1.31
C ARG A 176 6.48 -9.06 2.50
N ILE A 177 5.76 -9.05 3.62
CA ILE A 177 6.02 -9.91 4.76
C ILE A 177 4.83 -10.83 4.96
N SER A 178 5.08 -12.08 5.35
CA SER A 178 3.99 -13.01 5.64
C SER A 178 3.21 -12.53 6.88
N SER A 179 1.91 -12.87 6.96
CA SER A 179 1.12 -12.58 8.16
C SER A 179 1.71 -13.24 9.42
N LYS A 180 2.44 -14.34 9.29
CA LYS A 180 3.05 -15.05 10.42
C LYS A 180 4.27 -14.33 10.97
N ASP A 181 5.00 -13.64 10.09
CA ASP A 181 6.22 -12.91 10.44
C ASP A 181 5.97 -11.42 10.73
N CYS A 182 4.74 -10.93 10.50
CA CYS A 182 4.37 -9.55 10.77
C CYS A 182 4.12 -9.32 12.26
N VAL A 183 4.77 -8.30 12.83
CA VAL A 183 4.66 -7.97 14.25
C VAL A 183 3.23 -7.58 14.66
N PHE A 184 2.47 -6.93 13.77
CA PHE A 184 1.12 -6.48 14.08
C PHE A 184 0.11 -7.61 14.09
N THR A 185 0.16 -8.50 13.11
CA THR A 185 -0.70 -9.69 13.08
C THR A 185 -0.45 -10.61 14.27
N SER A 186 0.83 -10.80 14.62
CA SER A 186 1.24 -11.57 15.80
C SER A 186 0.77 -10.92 17.10
N ALA A 187 1.08 -9.64 17.32
CA ALA A 187 0.75 -8.96 18.58
C ALA A 187 -0.75 -8.77 18.84
N PHE A 188 -1.55 -8.61 17.77
CA PHE A 188 -3.00 -8.41 17.88
C PHE A 188 -3.81 -9.70 17.65
N ASN A 189 -3.15 -10.86 17.61
CA ASN A 189 -3.78 -12.17 17.36
C ASN A 189 -4.71 -12.16 16.12
N LEU A 190 -4.31 -11.45 15.07
CA LEU A 190 -5.14 -11.27 13.87
C LEU A 190 -5.25 -12.55 13.04
N GLU A 191 -4.38 -13.54 13.27
CA GLU A 191 -4.54 -14.87 12.67
C GLU A 191 -5.81 -15.57 13.20
N GLU A 192 -6.11 -15.41 14.49
CA GLU A 192 -7.24 -16.06 15.19
C GLU A 192 -8.53 -15.24 15.20
N ALA A 193 -8.46 -13.96 14.78
CA ALA A 193 -9.63 -13.08 14.72
C ALA A 193 -10.78 -13.77 13.95
N LYS A 194 -11.87 -14.06 14.67
CA LYS A 194 -13.06 -14.69 14.11
C LYS A 194 -13.64 -13.76 13.05
N PHE A 195 -13.73 -14.29 11.85
CA PHE A 195 -14.33 -13.64 10.69
C PHE A 195 -15.73 -13.11 11.05
N LEU A 196 -16.00 -11.84 10.72
CA LEU A 196 -17.38 -11.34 10.64
C LEU A 196 -18.19 -12.18 9.64
#